data_AF-V4R8H6-F1
#
_entry.id   AF-V4R8H6-F1
#
_cell.length_a   1.000
_cell.length_b   1.000
_cell.length_c   1.000
_cell.angle_alpha   90.00
_cell.angle_beta   90.00
_cell.angle_gamma   90.00
#
_symmetry.space_group_name_H-M   'P 1'
#
loop_
_entity.id
_entity.type
_entity.pdbx_description
1 polymer ?
#
loop_
_entity_poly.entity_id
_entity_poly.type
_entity_poly.pdbx_seq_one_letter_code
_entity_poly.pdbx_strand_id
1 'polypeptide(L)'
;MYPFNYHRPTSVRQASALLGKSEDARLLAGGHSLLPMMKQRLAQPSDLIDLGLVEGLRGIELKGRTLQIGAMMTHAEVAASDVVREAIPALAELVASIGDPHVRHRGTIGGSVANNDPNADYPAACLALEATIVTNRRRIDADEFFVDMFETALEPGEIITKIQFPVPRRAGYAKFRNPASRYPLVGVFLAKRGGTVRAAVTGAATCVFRCKEVEDALNARFAPKSLDGVTVPTDGLNSDMHAGADYRAHLIVVMAKRAASAA
;
A
#
# COMPACT_ATOMS: atom_id res chain seq x y z
N MET A 1 11.81 -11.33 22.73
CA MET A 1 12.58 -11.02 21.51
C MET A 1 13.94 -11.68 21.68
N TYR A 2 14.44 -12.35 20.65
CA TYR A 2 15.78 -12.96 20.70
C TYR A 2 16.84 -11.89 20.45
N PRO A 3 18.10 -12.11 20.86
CA PRO A 3 19.21 -11.24 20.46
C PRO A 3 19.33 -11.16 18.93
N PHE A 4 19.67 -9.99 18.42
CA PHE A 4 19.94 -9.73 17.01
C PHE A 4 21.04 -8.68 16.88
N ASN A 5 21.74 -8.69 15.75
CA ASN A 5 22.67 -7.62 15.39
C ASN A 5 21.90 -6.45 14.80
N TYR A 6 22.36 -5.23 15.07
CA TYR A 6 21.71 -4.02 14.59
C TYR A 6 22.69 -3.18 13.77
N HIS A 7 22.30 -2.88 12.54
CA HIS A 7 23.11 -2.17 11.57
C HIS A 7 22.44 -0.85 11.18
N ARG A 8 23.25 0.20 10.99
CA ARG A 8 22.77 1.53 10.57
C ARG A 8 23.56 2.04 9.36
N PRO A 9 23.37 1.44 8.18
CA PRO A 9 24.02 1.90 6.96
C PRO A 9 23.57 3.31 6.59
N THR A 10 24.42 4.04 5.86
CA THR A 10 24.10 5.41 5.38
C THR A 10 23.80 5.46 3.88
N SER A 11 23.90 4.32 3.17
CA SER A 11 23.61 4.24 1.74
C SER A 11 22.89 2.94 1.38
N VAL A 12 22.11 3.00 0.29
CA VAL A 12 21.37 1.84 -0.25
C VAL A 12 22.32 0.70 -0.61
N ARG A 13 23.51 1.03 -1.13
CA ARG A 13 24.56 0.04 -1.44
C ARG A 13 25.01 -0.72 -0.19
N GLN A 14 25.28 -0.01 0.91
CA GLN A 14 25.67 -0.64 2.17
C GLN A 14 24.54 -1.51 2.74
N ALA A 15 23.30 -0.99 2.73
CA ALA A 15 22.14 -1.73 3.20
C ALA A 15 21.91 -3.04 2.40
N SER A 16 21.99 -2.97 1.07
CA SER A 16 21.84 -4.14 0.20
C SER A 16 22.99 -5.16 0.39
N ALA A 17 24.22 -4.68 0.60
CA ALA A 17 25.36 -5.55 0.90
C ALA A 17 25.21 -6.28 2.24
N LEU A 18 24.68 -5.63 3.27
CA LEU A 18 24.37 -6.27 4.56
C LEU A 18 23.25 -7.31 4.42
N LEU A 19 22.21 -6.97 3.64
CA LEU A 19 21.08 -7.85 3.39
C LEU A 19 21.50 -9.14 2.67
N GLY A 20 22.48 -9.06 1.76
CA GLY A 20 23.00 -10.23 1.04
C GLY A 20 24.04 -11.06 1.79
N LYS A 21 24.58 -10.58 2.92
CA LYS A 21 25.60 -11.28 3.71
C LYS A 21 25.04 -12.15 4.84
N SER A 22 23.82 -11.87 5.26
CA SER A 22 23.24 -12.49 6.46
C SER A 22 22.15 -13.47 6.04
N GLU A 23 22.10 -14.63 6.70
CA GLU A 23 21.14 -15.68 6.34
C GLU A 23 19.67 -15.28 6.60
N ASP A 24 19.40 -14.47 7.64
CA ASP A 24 18.05 -13.97 7.97
C ASP A 24 18.10 -12.48 8.39
N ALA A 25 18.64 -11.64 7.50
CA ALA A 25 18.56 -10.19 7.67
C ALA A 25 17.18 -9.65 7.28
N ARG A 26 16.67 -8.70 8.08
CA ARG A 26 15.46 -7.94 7.74
C ARG A 26 15.74 -6.45 7.75
N LEU A 27 15.14 -5.75 6.79
CA LEU A 27 15.18 -4.29 6.74
C LEU A 27 14.25 -3.73 7.81
N LEU A 28 14.76 -2.79 8.60
CA LEU A 28 13.99 -2.02 9.56
C LEU A 28 13.71 -0.63 8.97
N ALA A 29 12.45 -0.41 8.59
CA ALA A 29 11.94 0.90 8.23
C ALA A 29 11.25 1.56 9.46
N GLY A 30 9.93 1.72 9.43
CA GLY A 30 9.16 2.25 10.55
C GLY A 30 8.98 1.30 11.75
N GLY A 31 9.27 0.01 11.56
CA GLY A 31 9.20 -1.02 12.61
C GLY A 31 7.80 -1.44 13.07
N HIS A 32 6.72 -0.82 12.56
CA HIS A 32 5.36 -1.01 13.07
C HIS A 32 4.65 -2.30 12.60
N SER A 33 5.28 -3.10 11.74
CA SER A 33 4.86 -4.48 11.44
C SER A 33 5.89 -5.48 11.98
N LEU A 34 7.16 -5.28 11.64
CA LEU A 34 8.26 -6.18 12.00
C LEU A 34 8.49 -6.29 13.52
N LEU A 35 8.56 -5.18 14.26
CA LEU A 35 8.84 -5.23 15.71
C LEU A 35 7.69 -5.91 16.49
N PRO A 36 6.40 -5.67 16.20
CA PRO A 36 5.31 -6.47 16.75
C PRO A 36 5.47 -7.98 16.49
N MET A 37 5.78 -8.39 15.25
CA MET A 37 6.02 -9.81 14.92
C MET A 37 7.17 -10.40 15.73
N MET A 38 8.27 -9.66 15.88
CA MET A 38 9.42 -10.07 16.70
C MET A 38 9.09 -10.16 18.20
N LYS A 39 8.26 -9.25 18.73
CA LYS A 39 7.80 -9.32 20.13
C LYS A 39 6.94 -10.57 20.38
N GLN A 40 6.12 -10.95 19.39
CA GLN A 40 5.31 -12.17 19.41
C GLN A 40 6.09 -13.43 18.99
N ARG A 41 7.38 -13.29 18.64
CA ARG A 41 8.29 -14.38 18.20
C ARG A 41 7.88 -15.05 16.88
N LEU A 42 7.02 -14.40 16.10
CA LEU A 42 6.63 -14.82 14.75
C LEU A 42 7.72 -14.52 13.71
N ALA A 43 8.65 -13.62 14.02
CA ALA A 43 9.85 -13.34 13.23
C ALA A 43 11.07 -13.28 14.16
N GLN A 44 12.20 -13.84 13.73
CA GLN A 44 13.41 -13.97 14.55
C GLN A 44 14.69 -13.66 13.73
N PRO A 45 14.76 -12.48 13.07
CA PRO A 45 15.89 -12.16 12.22
C PRO A 45 17.20 -12.12 13.01
N SER A 46 18.28 -12.60 12.40
CA SER A 46 19.62 -12.50 12.97
C SER A 46 20.14 -11.06 12.96
N ASP A 47 19.70 -10.28 11.97
CA ASP A 47 20.19 -8.94 11.69
C ASP A 47 19.03 -7.99 11.35
N LEU A 48 19.00 -6.83 12.00
CA LEU A 48 18.14 -5.71 11.63
C LEU A 48 18.97 -4.61 10.97
N ILE A 49 18.61 -4.27 9.74
CA ILE A 49 19.27 -3.24 8.95
C ILE A 49 18.38 -2.00 8.90
N ASP A 50 18.69 -1.01 9.73
CA ASP A 50 17.91 0.23 9.84
C ASP A 50 18.17 1.18 8.67
N LEU A 51 17.10 1.48 7.93
CA LEU A 51 17.13 2.37 6.77
C LEU A 51 17.04 3.86 7.13
N GLY A 52 16.88 4.20 8.41
CA GLY A 52 16.60 5.56 8.89
C GLY A 52 17.69 6.59 8.61
N LEU A 53 18.95 6.15 8.40
CA LEU A 53 20.07 7.02 8.02
C LEU A 53 20.45 6.90 6.54
N VAL A 54 19.74 6.07 5.77
CA VAL A 54 20.09 5.84 4.37
C VAL A 54 19.65 7.02 3.51
N GLU A 55 20.64 7.66 2.88
CA GLU A 55 20.41 8.78 1.97
C GLU A 55 19.61 8.37 0.72
N GLY A 56 18.82 9.31 0.20
CA GLY A 56 18.05 9.11 -1.05
C GLY A 56 16.76 8.30 -0.90
N LEU A 57 16.41 7.82 0.30
CA LEU A 57 15.14 7.12 0.56
C LEU A 57 14.00 8.04 1.01
N ARG A 58 14.27 9.33 1.18
CA ARG A 58 13.32 10.35 1.63
C ARG A 58 13.12 11.39 0.53
N GLY A 59 11.99 12.10 0.58
CA GLY A 59 11.62 13.15 -0.35
C GLY A 59 10.25 12.91 -0.98
N ILE A 60 9.56 14.01 -1.29
CA ILE A 60 8.31 14.02 -2.04
C ILE A 60 8.45 15.11 -3.10
N GLU A 61 8.25 14.75 -4.36
CA GLU A 61 8.34 15.70 -5.47
C GLU A 61 7.36 15.32 -6.58
N LEU A 62 6.85 16.33 -7.29
CA LEU A 62 6.11 16.15 -8.52
C LEU A 62 7.06 16.37 -9.71
N LYS A 63 7.31 15.33 -10.51
CA LYS A 63 8.12 15.40 -11.74
C LYS A 63 7.20 15.23 -12.95
N GLY A 64 6.91 16.34 -13.63
CA GLY A 64 5.93 16.36 -14.71
C GLY A 64 4.55 15.96 -14.21
N ARG A 65 4.02 14.83 -14.71
CA ARG A 65 2.73 14.26 -14.28
C ARG A 65 2.89 13.03 -13.36
N THR A 66 4.04 12.90 -12.71
CA THR A 66 4.35 11.74 -11.85
C THR A 66 4.79 12.21 -10.47
N LEU A 67 4.00 11.89 -9.46
CA LEU A 67 4.32 12.09 -8.05
C LEU A 67 5.34 11.03 -7.60
N GLN A 68 6.45 11.42 -7.00
CA GLN A 68 7.46 10.50 -6.46
C GLN A 68 7.51 10.64 -4.95
N ILE A 69 7.45 9.52 -4.23
CA ILE A 69 7.49 9.45 -2.78
C ILE A 69 8.60 8.49 -2.35
N GLY A 70 9.58 8.97 -1.61
CA GLY A 70 10.66 8.16 -1.05
C GLY A 70 10.13 7.07 -0.11
N ALA A 71 10.72 5.88 -0.17
CA ALA A 71 10.27 4.70 0.59
C ALA A 71 10.26 4.91 2.11
N MET A 72 11.13 5.80 2.62
CA MET A 72 11.23 6.14 4.04
C MET A 72 10.40 7.35 4.46
N MET A 73 9.58 7.92 3.57
CA MET A 73 8.58 8.91 3.98
C MET A 73 7.56 8.25 4.90
N THR A 74 7.34 8.85 6.07
CA THR A 74 6.37 8.35 7.03
C THR A 74 4.95 8.61 6.54
N HIS A 75 3.97 7.83 7.01
CA HIS A 75 2.58 8.06 6.65
C HIS A 75 2.10 9.46 7.06
N ALA A 76 2.55 9.97 8.22
CA ALA A 76 2.23 11.31 8.67
C ALA A 76 2.73 12.38 7.69
N GLU A 77 3.97 12.26 7.21
CA GLU A 77 4.55 13.19 6.25
C GLU A 77 3.86 13.11 4.88
N VAL A 78 3.52 11.91 4.40
CA VAL A 78 2.80 11.73 3.14
C VAL A 78 1.39 12.34 3.21
N ALA A 79 0.64 12.10 4.29
CA ALA A 79 -0.70 12.66 4.48
C ALA A 79 -0.71 14.18 4.68
N ALA A 80 0.37 14.75 5.22
CA ALA A 80 0.51 16.19 5.46
C ALA A 80 1.12 16.97 4.29
N SER A 81 1.70 16.30 3.30
CA SER A 81 2.40 16.95 2.20
C SER A 81 1.45 17.69 1.26
N ASP A 82 1.68 18.99 1.08
CA ASP A 82 0.93 19.81 0.11
C ASP A 82 1.12 19.28 -1.32
N VAL A 83 2.32 18.82 -1.67
CA VAL A 83 2.60 18.21 -2.98
C VAL A 83 1.71 16.98 -3.22
N VAL A 84 1.51 16.12 -2.22
CA VAL A 84 0.62 14.95 -2.34
C VAL A 84 -0.84 15.39 -2.40
N ARG A 85 -1.25 16.33 -1.53
CA ARG A 85 -2.63 16.82 -1.46
C ARG A 85 -3.07 17.52 -2.74
N GLU A 86 -2.18 18.26 -3.38
CA GLU A 86 -2.45 18.93 -4.66
C GLU A 86 -2.43 17.94 -5.83
N ALA A 87 -1.45 17.03 -5.87
CA ALA A 87 -1.30 16.11 -6.98
C ALA A 87 -2.34 14.98 -6.98
N ILE A 88 -2.57 14.36 -5.81
CA ILE A 88 -3.47 13.21 -5.64
C ILE A 88 -4.16 13.29 -4.26
N PRO A 89 -5.18 14.14 -4.07
CA PRO A 89 -5.86 14.33 -2.78
C PRO A 89 -6.31 13.01 -2.13
N ALA A 90 -6.88 12.10 -2.93
CA ALA A 90 -7.33 10.78 -2.47
C ALA A 90 -6.21 9.90 -1.88
N LEU A 91 -4.96 10.07 -2.32
CA LEU A 91 -3.81 9.40 -1.71
C LEU A 91 -3.53 9.98 -0.33
N ALA A 92 -3.53 11.30 -0.17
CA ALA A 92 -3.36 11.93 1.14
C ALA A 92 -4.45 11.50 2.13
N GLU A 93 -5.71 11.44 1.69
CA GLU A 93 -6.85 10.98 2.49
C GLU A 93 -6.74 9.52 2.90
N LEU A 94 -6.37 8.63 1.97
CA LEU A 94 -6.10 7.23 2.26
C LEU A 94 -5.04 7.11 3.37
N VAL A 95 -3.92 7.82 3.21
CA VAL A 95 -2.80 7.72 4.14
C VAL A 95 -3.14 8.30 5.51
N ALA A 96 -3.92 9.38 5.56
CA ALA A 96 -4.42 9.96 6.81
C ALA A 96 -5.28 8.96 7.63
N SER A 97 -5.90 7.99 6.95
CA SER A 97 -6.74 6.96 7.56
C SER A 97 -5.97 5.73 8.07
N ILE A 98 -4.66 5.64 7.84
CA ILE A 98 -3.83 4.50 8.26
C ILE A 98 -3.59 4.55 9.76
N GLY A 99 -3.93 3.49 10.49
CA GLY A 99 -3.63 3.32 11.91
C GLY A 99 -4.05 4.51 12.80
N ASP A 100 -3.25 4.77 13.82
CA ASP A 100 -3.36 5.94 14.69
C ASP A 100 -2.18 6.91 14.48
N PRO A 101 -2.18 8.10 15.10
CA PRO A 101 -1.09 9.06 14.93
C PRO A 101 0.30 8.50 15.23
N HIS A 102 0.49 7.63 16.22
CA HIS A 102 1.80 7.08 16.57
C HIS A 102 2.30 6.14 15.49
N VAL A 103 1.40 5.26 14.99
CA VAL A 103 1.70 4.40 13.84
C VAL A 103 2.10 5.26 12.64
N ARG A 104 1.38 6.34 12.36
CA ARG A 104 1.66 7.19 11.19
C ARG A 104 2.98 7.95 11.25
N HIS A 105 3.44 8.35 12.44
CA HIS A 105 4.71 9.07 12.60
C HIS A 105 5.94 8.16 12.46
N ARG A 106 5.75 6.84 12.39
CA ARG A 106 6.84 5.87 12.29
C ARG A 106 6.73 5.00 11.05
N GLY A 107 5.55 4.44 10.78
CA GLY A 107 5.28 3.63 9.60
C GLY A 107 5.60 4.39 8.31
N THR A 108 6.24 3.72 7.37
CA THR A 108 6.68 4.31 6.09
C THR A 108 5.96 3.68 4.92
N ILE A 109 5.77 4.45 3.84
CA ILE A 109 5.14 3.94 2.62
C ILE A 109 5.87 2.71 2.06
N GLY A 110 7.21 2.75 2.01
CA GLY A 110 8.01 1.62 1.52
C GLY A 110 7.88 0.39 2.41
N GLY A 111 7.82 0.58 3.73
CA GLY A 111 7.60 -0.53 4.67
C GLY A 111 6.23 -1.17 4.50
N SER A 112 5.18 -0.36 4.33
CA SER A 112 3.82 -0.87 4.10
C SER A 112 3.70 -1.62 2.77
N VAL A 113 4.29 -1.09 1.70
CA VAL A 113 4.25 -1.72 0.36
C VAL A 113 5.08 -3.01 0.35
N ALA A 114 6.28 -3.01 0.95
CA ALA A 114 7.12 -4.21 1.03
C ALA A 114 6.53 -5.31 1.92
N ASN A 115 5.79 -4.95 2.97
CA ASN A 115 5.15 -5.93 3.86
C ASN A 115 3.99 -6.66 3.18
N ASN A 116 3.28 -6.01 2.24
CA ASN A 116 2.10 -6.53 1.56
C ASN A 116 1.11 -7.26 2.48
N ASP A 117 0.72 -6.62 3.58
CA ASP A 117 -0.40 -7.12 4.37
C ASP A 117 -1.67 -7.05 3.49
N PRO A 118 -2.48 -8.11 3.39
CA PRO A 118 -3.70 -8.11 2.57
C PRO A 118 -4.67 -6.97 2.91
N ASN A 119 -4.60 -6.48 4.15
CA ASN A 119 -5.41 -5.38 4.65
C ASN A 119 -4.65 -4.03 4.63
N ALA A 120 -3.43 -3.91 4.11
CA ALA A 120 -2.76 -2.62 4.04
C ALA A 120 -3.45 -1.68 3.05
N ASP A 121 -3.52 -0.38 3.37
CA ASP A 121 -4.19 0.60 2.52
C ASP A 121 -3.40 0.92 1.23
N TYR A 122 -2.07 1.05 1.30
CA TYR A 122 -1.22 1.46 0.17
C TYR A 122 -1.28 0.55 -1.07
N PRO A 123 -1.35 -0.79 -0.95
CA PRO A 123 -1.51 -1.67 -2.11
C PRO A 123 -2.66 -1.25 -3.04
N ALA A 124 -3.81 -0.84 -2.49
CA ALA A 124 -4.94 -0.36 -3.31
C ALA A 124 -4.60 0.92 -4.08
N ALA A 125 -3.93 1.88 -3.44
CA ALA A 125 -3.46 3.08 -4.14
C ALA A 125 -2.46 2.75 -5.25
N CYS A 126 -1.50 1.85 -4.98
CA CYS A 126 -0.48 1.46 -5.95
C CYS A 126 -1.11 0.82 -7.18
N LEU A 127 -2.03 -0.13 -6.99
CA LEU A 127 -2.64 -0.87 -8.09
C LEU A 127 -3.63 -0.01 -8.90
N ALA A 128 -4.43 0.82 -8.23
CA ALA A 128 -5.39 1.70 -8.92
C ALA A 128 -4.70 2.84 -9.69
N LEU A 129 -3.65 3.44 -9.12
CA LEU A 129 -2.92 4.55 -9.75
C LEU A 129 -1.89 4.09 -10.78
N GLU A 130 -1.72 2.78 -10.99
CA GLU A 130 -0.70 2.22 -11.89
C GLU A 130 0.70 2.66 -11.46
N ALA A 131 0.97 2.52 -10.16
CA ALA A 131 2.22 2.95 -9.58
C ALA A 131 3.39 2.11 -10.10
N THR A 132 4.57 2.73 -10.18
CA THR A 132 5.83 2.00 -10.36
C THR A 132 6.57 1.96 -9.02
N ILE A 133 6.84 0.75 -8.53
CA ILE A 133 7.68 0.50 -7.36
C ILE A 133 9.12 0.49 -7.85
N VAL A 134 9.92 1.46 -7.40
CA VAL A 134 11.33 1.60 -7.81
C VAL A 134 12.22 1.02 -6.72
N THR A 135 13.02 0.01 -7.06
CA THR A 135 14.01 -0.59 -6.17
C THR A 135 15.41 -0.04 -6.45
N ASN A 136 16.40 -0.54 -5.73
CA ASN A 136 17.82 -0.31 -6.00
C ASN A 136 18.34 -1.05 -7.24
N ARG A 137 17.56 -1.97 -7.82
CA ARG A 137 17.96 -2.78 -8.99
C ARG A 137 17.12 -2.51 -10.21
N ARG A 138 15.80 -2.36 -10.04
CA ARG A 138 14.85 -2.30 -11.14
C ARG A 138 13.61 -1.47 -10.80
N ARG A 139 12.70 -1.42 -11.76
CA ARG A 139 11.38 -0.80 -11.65
C ARG A 139 10.36 -1.90 -11.89
N ILE A 140 9.33 -1.96 -11.05
CA ILE A 140 8.31 -3.00 -11.07
C ILE A 140 6.95 -2.30 -11.12
N ASP A 141 6.09 -2.68 -12.06
CA ASP A 141 4.75 -2.14 -12.15
C ASP A 141 3.86 -2.73 -11.05
N ALA A 142 2.93 -1.94 -10.51
CA ALA A 142 2.08 -2.38 -9.40
C ALA A 142 1.22 -3.61 -9.75
N ASP A 143 0.88 -3.82 -11.03
CA ASP A 143 0.17 -5.01 -11.50
C ASP A 143 1.01 -6.30 -11.35
N GLU A 144 2.34 -6.20 -11.25
CA GLU A 144 3.27 -7.33 -11.09
C GLU A 144 3.88 -7.41 -9.69
N PHE A 145 3.72 -6.37 -8.87
CA PHE A 145 4.43 -6.25 -7.60
C PHE A 145 3.81 -7.09 -6.47
N PHE A 146 2.48 -7.15 -6.39
CA PHE A 146 1.76 -7.81 -5.32
C PHE A 146 1.39 -9.25 -5.73
N VAL A 147 2.01 -10.25 -5.11
CA VAL A 147 1.94 -11.65 -5.56
C VAL A 147 0.89 -12.43 -4.76
N ASP A 148 1.03 -12.46 -3.44
CA ASP A 148 0.10 -13.10 -2.52
C ASP A 148 0.23 -12.51 -1.11
N MET A 149 -0.46 -13.06 -0.12
CA MET A 149 -0.43 -12.63 1.27
C MET A 149 1.00 -12.57 1.82
N PHE A 150 1.47 -11.37 2.18
CA PHE A 150 2.85 -11.08 2.63
C PHE A 150 3.94 -11.39 1.60
N GLU A 151 3.58 -11.60 0.34
CA GLU A 151 4.51 -11.91 -0.76
C GLU A 151 4.49 -10.82 -1.83
N THR A 152 5.67 -10.40 -2.27
CA THR A 152 5.86 -9.40 -3.33
C THR A 152 6.88 -9.89 -4.34
N ALA A 153 6.97 -9.21 -5.48
CA ALA A 153 7.99 -9.48 -6.50
C ALA A 153 9.41 -9.01 -6.11
N LEU A 154 9.65 -8.60 -4.85
CA LEU A 154 10.99 -8.24 -4.39
C LEU A 154 11.88 -9.47 -4.32
N GLU A 155 13.02 -9.40 -4.97
CA GLU A 155 14.07 -10.42 -4.86
C GLU A 155 14.94 -10.20 -3.62
N PRO A 156 15.63 -11.26 -3.14
CA PRO A 156 16.61 -11.12 -2.07
C PRO A 156 17.65 -10.01 -2.34
N GLY A 157 17.81 -9.11 -1.36
CA GLY A 157 18.72 -7.97 -1.47
C GLY A 157 18.13 -6.73 -2.16
N GLU A 158 16.89 -6.77 -2.65
CA GLU A 158 16.19 -5.60 -3.17
C GLU A 158 15.65 -4.71 -2.04
N ILE A 159 15.73 -3.40 -2.28
CA ILE A 159 15.27 -2.36 -1.37
C ILE A 159 14.42 -1.40 -2.19
N ILE A 160 13.15 -1.22 -1.81
CA ILE A 160 12.30 -0.17 -2.38
C ILE A 160 12.94 1.18 -2.03
N THR A 161 13.24 1.98 -3.05
CA THR A 161 13.82 3.32 -2.88
C THR A 161 12.76 4.42 -2.92
N LYS A 162 11.76 4.26 -3.79
CA LYS A 162 10.62 5.16 -3.92
C LYS A 162 9.46 4.50 -4.66
N ILE A 163 8.28 5.08 -4.52
CA ILE A 163 7.09 4.72 -5.28
C ILE A 163 6.72 5.92 -6.15
N GLN A 164 6.36 5.66 -7.41
CA GLN A 164 5.99 6.67 -8.39
C GLN A 164 4.53 6.49 -8.78
N PHE A 165 3.73 7.55 -8.64
CA PHE A 165 2.31 7.56 -8.93
C PHE A 165 2.03 8.52 -10.10
N PRO A 166 1.59 8.00 -11.26
CA PRO A 166 1.00 8.84 -12.30
C PRO A 166 -0.18 9.64 -11.74
N VAL A 167 -0.24 10.95 -12.02
CA VAL A 167 -1.33 11.81 -11.56
C VAL A 167 -2.61 11.50 -12.35
N PRO A 168 -3.68 11.01 -11.69
CA PRO A 168 -4.93 10.68 -12.35
C PRO A 168 -5.74 11.94 -12.66
N ARG A 169 -6.78 11.80 -13.49
CA ARG A 169 -7.76 12.88 -13.74
C ARG A 169 -8.77 13.00 -12.59
N ARG A 170 -9.13 11.86 -12.00
CA ARG A 170 -10.01 11.75 -10.81
C ARG A 170 -9.53 10.57 -9.98
N ALA A 171 -9.65 10.67 -8.67
CA ALA A 171 -9.37 9.56 -7.78
C ALA A 171 -10.12 9.74 -6.47
N GLY A 172 -10.51 8.64 -5.86
CA GLY A 172 -11.19 8.64 -4.56
C GLY A 172 -10.93 7.35 -3.82
N TYR A 173 -10.97 7.43 -2.50
CA TYR A 173 -10.77 6.27 -1.63
C TYR A 173 -11.85 6.21 -0.57
N ALA A 174 -12.31 5.01 -0.27
CA ALA A 174 -13.15 4.76 0.89
C ALA A 174 -12.85 3.39 1.48
N LYS A 175 -12.89 3.31 2.82
CA LYS A 175 -12.78 2.04 3.53
C LYS A 175 -13.83 1.86 4.60
N PHE A 176 -14.30 0.63 4.72
CA PHE A 176 -14.99 0.15 5.89
C PHE A 176 -13.96 -0.45 6.82
N ARG A 177 -13.64 0.26 7.91
CA ARG A 177 -12.56 -0.13 8.82
C ARG A 177 -13.03 -1.19 9.83
N ASN A 178 -12.16 -2.13 10.15
CA ASN A 178 -12.27 -2.90 11.37
C ASN A 178 -12.13 -1.94 12.58
N PRO A 179 -13.08 -1.90 13.53
CA PRO A 179 -13.04 -0.94 14.63
C PRO A 179 -11.80 -1.04 15.53
N ALA A 180 -11.31 -2.27 15.76
CA ALA A 180 -10.20 -2.53 16.67
C ALA A 180 -8.84 -2.27 16.00
N SER A 181 -8.61 -2.87 14.82
CA SER A 181 -7.31 -2.76 14.14
C SER A 181 -7.17 -1.52 13.26
N ARG A 182 -8.30 -0.88 12.87
CA ARG A 182 -8.39 0.23 11.90
C ARG A 182 -7.95 -0.10 10.47
N TYR A 183 -7.52 -1.34 10.23
CA TYR A 183 -7.34 -1.86 8.88
C TYR A 183 -8.69 -1.87 8.12
N PRO A 184 -8.69 -1.75 6.78
CA PRO A 184 -9.85 -2.04 5.96
C PRO A 184 -10.31 -3.48 6.20
N LEU A 185 -11.57 -3.65 6.56
CA LEU A 185 -12.28 -4.89 6.26
C LEU A 185 -12.49 -4.98 4.75
N VAL A 186 -12.87 -3.86 4.13
CA VAL A 186 -12.83 -3.64 2.68
C VAL A 186 -12.45 -2.17 2.44
N GLY A 187 -11.45 -1.94 1.59
CA GLY A 187 -11.10 -0.62 1.07
C GLY A 187 -11.12 -0.63 -0.46
N VAL A 188 -11.61 0.45 -1.06
CA VAL A 188 -11.63 0.62 -2.53
C VAL A 188 -10.99 1.94 -2.91
N PHE A 189 -9.94 1.86 -3.72
CA PHE A 189 -9.33 3.01 -4.37
C PHE A 189 -9.76 3.04 -5.84
N LEU A 190 -10.31 4.17 -6.25
CA LEU A 190 -10.68 4.44 -7.64
C LEU A 190 -9.71 5.44 -8.23
N ALA A 191 -9.27 5.20 -9.46
CA ALA A 191 -8.51 6.18 -10.23
C ALA A 191 -9.01 6.18 -11.67
N LYS A 192 -9.20 7.37 -12.24
CA LYS A 192 -9.50 7.56 -13.66
C LYS A 192 -8.31 8.22 -14.34
N ARG A 193 -7.67 7.52 -15.27
CA ARG A 193 -6.57 8.03 -16.10
C ARG A 193 -6.96 7.97 -17.57
N GLY A 194 -7.08 9.15 -18.19
CA GLY A 194 -7.64 9.24 -19.54
C GLY A 194 -9.08 8.72 -19.61
N GLY A 195 -9.32 7.75 -20.49
CA GLY A 195 -10.61 7.07 -20.63
C GLY A 195 -10.86 5.98 -19.60
N THR A 196 -9.81 5.43 -18.98
CA THR A 196 -9.88 4.19 -18.20
C THR A 196 -10.01 4.46 -16.71
N VAL A 197 -10.90 3.70 -16.07
CA VAL A 197 -11.06 3.62 -14.62
C VAL A 197 -10.43 2.33 -14.13
N ARG A 198 -9.67 2.43 -13.04
CA ARG A 198 -9.21 1.29 -12.24
C ARG A 198 -9.84 1.32 -10.87
N ALA A 199 -10.23 0.16 -10.37
CA ALA A 199 -10.80 -0.03 -9.05
C ALA A 199 -10.04 -1.13 -8.31
N ALA A 200 -9.16 -0.71 -7.40
CA ALA A 200 -8.39 -1.65 -6.59
C ALA A 200 -9.03 -1.85 -5.22
N VAL A 201 -9.14 -3.11 -4.81
CA VAL A 201 -9.75 -3.55 -3.56
C VAL A 201 -8.67 -4.10 -2.63
N THR A 202 -8.72 -3.72 -1.35
CA THR A 202 -7.89 -4.27 -0.27
C THR A 202 -8.74 -4.78 0.90
N GLY A 203 -8.20 -5.73 1.65
CA GLY A 203 -8.80 -6.34 2.83
C GLY A 203 -9.84 -7.43 2.56
N ALA A 204 -10.28 -7.57 1.31
CA ALA A 204 -11.36 -8.49 0.94
C ALA A 204 -10.89 -9.90 0.50
N ALA A 205 -9.63 -10.03 0.05
CA ALA A 205 -9.03 -11.27 -0.46
C ALA A 205 -7.63 -11.47 0.15
N THR A 206 -6.89 -12.49 -0.27
CA THR A 206 -5.52 -12.76 0.21
C THR A 206 -4.51 -11.71 -0.24
N CYS A 207 -4.84 -10.89 -1.23
CA CYS A 207 -4.00 -9.80 -1.72
C CYS A 207 -4.88 -8.67 -2.30
N VAL A 208 -4.27 -7.52 -2.59
CA VAL A 208 -4.95 -6.46 -3.35
C VAL A 208 -5.29 -6.96 -4.75
N PHE A 209 -6.47 -6.61 -5.27
CA PHE A 209 -6.88 -7.00 -6.63
C PHE A 209 -7.69 -5.91 -7.32
N ARG A 210 -7.84 -6.01 -8.64
CA ARG A 210 -8.72 -5.14 -9.44
C ARG A 210 -10.11 -5.76 -9.57
N CYS A 211 -11.14 -4.99 -9.25
CA CYS A 211 -12.54 -5.41 -9.40
C CYS A 211 -13.10 -4.93 -10.74
N LYS A 212 -13.13 -5.85 -11.72
CA LYS A 212 -13.54 -5.55 -13.11
C LYS A 212 -14.99 -5.09 -13.20
N GLU A 213 -15.87 -5.65 -12.38
CA GLU A 213 -17.29 -5.30 -12.34
C GLU A 213 -17.51 -3.82 -11.98
N VAL A 214 -16.71 -3.31 -11.04
CA VAL A 214 -16.71 -1.89 -10.66
C VAL A 214 -16.06 -1.04 -11.75
N GLU A 215 -14.97 -1.50 -12.35
CA GLU A 215 -14.31 -0.81 -13.45
C GLU A 215 -15.23 -0.62 -14.66
N ASP A 216 -15.88 -1.68 -15.12
CA ASP A 216 -16.75 -1.68 -16.30
C ASP A 216 -17.92 -0.70 -16.14
N ALA A 217 -18.59 -0.74 -14.98
CA ALA A 217 -19.67 0.18 -14.64
C ALA A 217 -19.22 1.65 -14.63
N LEU A 218 -18.05 1.94 -14.04
CA LEU A 218 -17.54 3.31 -13.93
C LEU A 218 -16.86 3.80 -15.22
N ASN A 219 -16.40 2.90 -16.08
CA ASN A 219 -15.91 3.22 -17.43
C ASN A 219 -17.06 3.72 -18.31
N ALA A 220 -18.23 3.07 -18.27
CA ALA A 220 -19.42 3.53 -18.98
C ALA A 220 -19.85 4.92 -18.50
N ARG A 221 -19.87 5.14 -17.18
CA ARG A 221 -20.11 6.45 -16.58
C ARG A 221 -19.50 6.52 -15.19
N PHE A 222 -18.58 7.47 -14.97
CA PHE A 222 -17.98 7.68 -13.66
C PHE A 222 -18.97 8.43 -12.74
N ALA A 223 -19.86 7.68 -12.09
CA ALA A 223 -20.84 8.18 -11.13
C ALA A 223 -21.21 7.07 -10.13
N PRO A 224 -21.49 7.40 -8.85
CA PRO A 224 -21.88 6.41 -7.84
C PRO A 224 -23.09 5.55 -8.25
N LYS A 225 -24.08 6.14 -8.93
CA LYS A 225 -25.28 5.44 -9.41
C LYS A 225 -25.00 4.39 -10.49
N SER A 226 -23.86 4.48 -11.19
CA SER A 226 -23.48 3.45 -12.16
C SER A 226 -23.19 2.09 -11.51
N LEU A 227 -22.98 2.08 -10.18
CA LEU A 227 -22.75 0.87 -9.39
C LEU A 227 -24.05 0.30 -8.80
N ASP A 228 -25.22 0.83 -9.16
CA ASP A 228 -26.51 0.27 -8.76
C ASP A 228 -26.75 -1.06 -9.48
N GLY A 229 -27.01 -2.13 -8.72
CA GLY A 229 -27.20 -3.48 -9.26
C GLY A 229 -25.93 -4.22 -9.67
N VAL A 230 -24.74 -3.62 -9.49
CA VAL A 230 -23.47 -4.33 -9.67
C VAL A 230 -23.32 -5.40 -8.59
N THR A 231 -23.01 -6.63 -9.03
CA THR A 231 -22.71 -7.76 -8.15
C THR A 231 -21.24 -8.13 -8.33
N VAL A 232 -20.54 -8.35 -7.22
CA VAL A 232 -19.14 -8.82 -7.22
C VAL A 232 -19.15 -10.31 -6.90
N PRO A 233 -18.49 -11.18 -7.70
CA PRO A 233 -18.33 -12.59 -7.37
C PRO A 233 -17.64 -12.80 -6.03
N THR A 234 -18.00 -13.87 -5.33
CA THR A 234 -17.44 -14.20 -4.02
C THR A 234 -16.21 -15.11 -4.11
N ASP A 235 -15.94 -15.66 -5.29
CA ASP A 235 -14.77 -16.47 -5.58
C ASP A 235 -13.47 -15.70 -5.26
N GLY A 236 -12.63 -16.29 -4.42
CA GLY A 236 -11.37 -15.68 -3.98
C GLY A 236 -11.49 -14.64 -2.88
N LEU A 237 -12.71 -14.31 -2.40
CA LEU A 237 -12.88 -13.47 -1.22
C LEU A 237 -12.72 -14.27 0.07
N ASN A 238 -12.14 -13.64 1.09
CA ASN A 238 -11.92 -14.26 2.39
C ASN A 238 -13.24 -14.47 3.14
N SER A 239 -13.30 -15.54 3.92
CA SER A 239 -14.34 -15.75 4.93
C SER A 239 -13.67 -16.04 6.27
N ASP A 240 -13.89 -15.19 7.25
CA ASP A 240 -13.24 -15.27 8.56
C ASP A 240 -14.18 -14.80 9.68
N MET A 241 -13.65 -14.72 10.91
CA MET A 241 -14.42 -14.31 12.09
C MET A 241 -14.92 -12.85 12.04
N HIS A 242 -14.42 -12.02 11.12
CA HIS A 242 -14.81 -10.62 10.97
C HIS A 242 -15.88 -10.42 9.90
N ALA A 243 -15.85 -11.21 8.82
CA ALA A 243 -16.85 -11.18 7.76
C ALA A 243 -16.79 -12.40 6.84
N GLY A 244 -17.96 -12.82 6.35
CA GLY A 244 -18.07 -13.77 5.24
C GLY A 244 -17.82 -13.12 3.87
N ALA A 245 -17.54 -13.95 2.87
CA ALA A 245 -17.28 -13.54 1.49
C ALA A 245 -18.42 -12.70 0.89
N ASP A 246 -19.68 -13.09 1.09
CA ASP A 246 -20.86 -12.36 0.59
C ASP A 246 -20.93 -10.93 1.15
N TYR A 247 -20.60 -10.75 2.43
CA TYR A 247 -20.59 -9.44 3.06
C TYR A 247 -19.46 -8.56 2.52
N ARG A 248 -18.29 -9.16 2.25
CA ARG A 248 -17.16 -8.45 1.61
C ARG A 248 -17.51 -8.05 0.18
N ALA A 249 -18.11 -8.94 -0.61
CA ALA A 249 -18.60 -8.63 -1.96
C ALA A 249 -19.57 -7.45 -1.95
N HIS A 250 -20.54 -7.45 -1.02
CA HIS A 250 -21.44 -6.32 -0.83
C HIS A 250 -20.69 -5.03 -0.47
N LEU A 251 -19.76 -5.09 0.50
CA LEU A 251 -18.99 -3.93 0.93
C LEU A 251 -18.10 -3.34 -0.16
N ILE A 252 -17.59 -4.14 -1.10
CA ILE A 252 -16.83 -3.63 -2.26
C ILE A 252 -17.65 -2.61 -3.03
N VAL A 253 -18.91 -2.94 -3.36
CA VAL A 253 -19.80 -2.02 -4.10
C VAL A 253 -20.13 -0.78 -3.27
N VAL A 254 -20.39 -0.94 -1.97
CA VAL A 254 -20.69 0.19 -1.07
C VAL A 254 -19.49 1.14 -0.95
N MET A 255 -18.28 0.61 -0.78
CA MET A 255 -17.06 1.41 -0.71
C MET A 255 -16.71 2.05 -2.04
N ALA A 256 -16.90 1.34 -3.16
CA ALA A 256 -16.74 1.92 -4.49
C ALA A 256 -17.67 3.12 -4.73
N LYS A 257 -18.94 3.05 -4.29
CA LYS A 257 -19.88 4.18 -4.37
C LYS A 257 -19.40 5.39 -3.55
N ARG A 258 -18.87 5.16 -2.35
CA ARG A 258 -18.32 6.23 -1.49
C ARG A 258 -17.07 6.83 -2.10
N ALA A 259 -16.15 6.00 -2.58
CA ALA A 259 -14.94 6.43 -3.28
C ALA A 259 -15.30 7.25 -4.53
N ALA A 260 -16.29 6.84 -5.32
CA ALA A 260 -16.73 7.58 -6.51
C ALA A 260 -17.40 8.92 -6.17
N SER A 261 -17.97 9.05 -4.97
CA SER A 261 -18.56 10.31 -4.48
C SER A 261 -17.49 11.28 -3.99
N ALA A 262 -16.36 10.77 -3.51
CA ALA A 262 -15.21 11.55 -3.04
C ALA A 262 -14.23 11.94 -4.17
N ALA A 263 -14.40 11.39 -5.37
CA ALA A 263 -13.45 11.47 -6.50
C ALA A 263 -13.65 12.60 -7.50
#